data_AF-A0A260R240-F1
#
_entry.id   AF-A0A260R240-F1
#
_cell.length_a   1.000
_cell.length_b   1.000
_cell.length_c   1.000
_cell.angle_alpha   90.00
_cell.angle_beta   90.00
_cell.angle_gamma   90.00
#
_symmetry.space_group_name_H-M   'P 1'
#
loop_
_entity.id
_entity.type
_entity.pdbx_description
1 polymer ?
#
loop_
_entity_poly.entity_id
_entity_poly.type
_entity_poly.pdbx_seq_one_letter_code
_entity_poly.pdbx_strand_id
1 'polypeptide(L)'
;MFTLRGTWMRGGTSKCWLFNAVDIDPYIADAGGLDNILTAAFGSGDPRQLDGVGGGSSTTSKAAIVRRSGAPGIDVDYLFAQVAIENRTVEWGSNCGNCATAIGLYAVQTGLVAVDDHVTVVRMRNENTGAILAAEIATPGGRIPAEGDASVPGTTALGVPVGLTFTDPASDRVTMLPTGAEIDRVTLGDRGFRGTFVRAGAPAALFDAADFGLTASETNDVVASHVPTLIALRRQAALRMGLSKPEQPVSHAIPKVGIVGPPRDYVTTTGEHVAAADYDISVRMLSMMAPHPAIGLTSAVAVAAAATVEGGVVTTNARIGWPGSLRIGTAAGVLDVDYTVDHDGLLHAVTLHRAVRRIATADLFVVPMPALVGAHSA
;
A
#
# COMPACT_ATOMS: atom_id res chain seq x y z
N MET A 1 27.61 -13.45 10.10
CA MET A 1 27.37 -12.18 9.38
C MET A 1 27.50 -12.44 7.91
N PHE A 2 26.57 -11.97 7.08
CA PHE A 2 26.66 -12.01 5.62
C PHE A 2 26.44 -10.62 5.04
N THR A 3 26.84 -10.42 3.78
CA THR A 3 26.69 -9.15 3.08
C THR A 3 25.51 -9.26 2.12
N LEU A 4 24.48 -8.45 2.32
CA LEU A 4 23.27 -8.42 1.51
C LEU A 4 23.23 -7.14 0.68
N ARG A 5 23.32 -7.25 -0.64
CA ARG A 5 23.18 -6.11 -1.55
C ARG A 5 21.71 -5.71 -1.65
N GLY A 6 21.42 -4.43 -1.42
CA GLY A 6 20.08 -3.86 -1.54
C GLY A 6 20.06 -2.50 -2.21
N THR A 7 18.93 -2.14 -2.81
CA THR A 7 18.68 -0.80 -3.36
C THR A 7 17.57 -0.13 -2.57
N TRP A 8 17.88 1.02 -1.99
CA TRP A 8 16.92 1.84 -1.25
C TRP A 8 16.23 2.81 -2.19
N MET A 9 14.91 2.70 -2.30
CA MET A 9 14.11 3.52 -3.20
C MET A 9 12.96 4.18 -2.47
N ARG A 10 12.67 5.43 -2.85
CA ARG A 10 11.40 6.08 -2.54
C ARG A 10 10.43 5.77 -3.68
N GLY A 11 9.28 5.17 -3.35
CA GLY A 11 8.15 5.02 -4.26
C GLY A 11 6.95 5.75 -3.70
N GLY A 12 6.52 6.84 -4.33
CA GLY A 12 5.50 7.72 -3.78
C GLY A 12 5.88 8.22 -2.37
N THR A 13 5.00 7.98 -1.41
CA THR A 13 5.16 8.40 0.00
C THR A 13 5.75 7.31 0.90
N SER A 14 6.45 6.31 0.35
CA SER A 14 7.14 5.27 1.12
C SER A 14 8.58 5.07 0.68
N LYS A 15 9.42 4.57 1.59
CA LYS A 15 10.77 4.10 1.29
C LYS A 15 10.80 2.58 1.43
N CYS A 16 11.36 1.90 0.43
CA CYS A 16 11.43 0.45 0.37
C CYS A 16 12.87 0.01 0.05
N TRP A 17 13.33 -1.04 0.71
CA TRP A 17 14.55 -1.75 0.31
C TRP A 17 14.19 -2.85 -0.68
N LEU A 18 14.78 -2.78 -1.87
CA LEU A 18 14.58 -3.75 -2.93
C LEU A 18 15.81 -4.65 -3.01
N PHE A 19 15.60 -5.94 -2.94
CA PHE A 19 16.62 -6.98 -3.02
C PHE A 19 16.38 -7.78 -4.29
N ASN A 20 17.41 -7.98 -5.11
CA ASN A 20 17.34 -8.97 -6.17
C ASN A 20 17.36 -10.36 -5.51
N ALA A 21 16.50 -11.27 -5.96
CA ALA A 21 16.49 -12.65 -5.47
C ALA A 21 17.88 -13.31 -5.53
N VAL A 22 18.67 -13.01 -6.56
CA VAL A 22 20.05 -13.55 -6.70
C VAL A 22 20.98 -13.13 -5.55
N ASP A 23 20.70 -12.00 -4.90
CA ASP A 23 21.52 -11.46 -3.81
C ASP A 23 21.05 -11.93 -2.42
N ILE A 24 19.79 -12.35 -2.28
CA ILE A 24 19.20 -12.74 -0.98
C ILE A 24 18.97 -14.25 -0.85
N ASP A 25 18.57 -14.92 -1.93
CA ASP A 25 18.25 -16.35 -1.94
C ASP A 25 19.39 -17.24 -1.42
N PRO A 26 20.68 -16.97 -1.71
CA PRO A 26 21.79 -17.77 -1.19
C PRO A 26 21.86 -17.84 0.34
N TYR A 27 21.29 -16.86 1.05
CA TYR A 27 21.35 -16.78 2.52
C TYR A 27 20.12 -17.36 3.22
N ILE A 28 19.05 -17.68 2.48
CA ILE A 28 17.75 -18.06 3.08
C ILE A 28 17.87 -19.32 3.95
N ALA A 29 18.54 -20.36 3.45
CA ALA A 29 18.68 -21.62 4.17
C ALA A 29 19.49 -21.44 5.46
N ASP A 30 20.65 -20.79 5.38
CA ASP A 30 21.56 -20.59 6.51
C ASP A 30 20.98 -19.65 7.58
N ALA A 31 20.20 -18.64 7.17
CA ALA A 31 19.52 -17.72 8.08
C ALA A 31 18.22 -18.30 8.67
N GLY A 32 17.75 -19.47 8.21
CA GLY A 32 16.49 -20.07 8.65
C GLY A 32 15.24 -19.38 8.12
N GLY A 33 15.33 -18.70 6.98
CA GLY A 33 14.20 -18.05 6.29
C GLY A 33 14.36 -16.56 6.05
N LEU A 34 13.51 -16.02 5.14
CA LEU A 34 13.48 -14.60 4.81
C LEU A 34 13.13 -13.71 6.01
N ASP A 35 12.25 -14.17 6.90
CA ASP A 35 11.85 -13.42 8.10
C ASP A 35 13.06 -13.07 8.98
N ASN A 36 13.98 -14.02 9.19
CA ASN A 36 15.18 -13.81 9.99
C ASN A 36 16.16 -12.85 9.30
N ILE A 37 16.31 -12.96 7.97
CA ILE A 37 17.14 -12.03 7.19
C ILE A 37 16.59 -10.61 7.31
N LEU A 38 15.30 -10.43 7.04
CA LEU A 38 14.68 -9.11 6.96
C LEU A 38 14.53 -8.46 8.33
N THR A 39 14.14 -9.20 9.37
CA THR A 39 14.05 -8.65 10.73
C THR A 39 15.42 -8.21 11.24
N ALA A 40 16.48 -8.98 10.98
CA ALA A 40 17.85 -8.59 11.32
C ALA A 40 18.32 -7.38 10.50
N ALA A 41 18.15 -7.40 9.18
CA ALA A 41 18.58 -6.30 8.31
C ALA A 41 17.90 -4.97 8.66
N PHE A 42 16.65 -5.01 9.10
CA PHE A 42 15.85 -3.82 9.44
C PHE A 42 15.99 -3.38 10.90
N GLY A 43 16.73 -4.09 11.75
CA GLY A 43 16.82 -3.75 13.17
C GLY A 43 15.47 -3.88 13.89
N SER A 44 14.64 -4.85 13.46
CA SER A 44 13.33 -5.11 14.04
C SER A 44 13.43 -5.61 15.48
N GLY A 45 12.48 -5.22 16.33
CA GLY A 45 12.57 -5.39 17.79
C GLY A 45 12.99 -4.11 18.52
N ASP A 46 13.21 -3.00 17.80
CA ASP A 46 13.53 -1.67 18.34
C ASP A 46 12.61 -0.63 17.70
N PRO A 47 11.83 0.15 18.48
CA PRO A 47 11.01 1.25 17.98
C PRO A 47 11.76 2.22 17.05
N ARG A 48 13.08 2.38 17.25
CA ARG A 48 13.94 3.25 16.45
C ARG A 48 14.61 2.53 15.29
N GLN A 49 14.64 1.19 15.29
CA GLN A 49 15.36 0.36 14.33
C GLN A 49 16.86 0.74 14.22
N LEU A 50 17.52 1.05 15.35
CA LEU A 50 18.86 1.64 15.35
C LEU A 50 19.94 0.74 14.72
N ASP A 51 19.82 -0.57 14.90
CA ASP A 51 20.81 -1.55 14.43
C ASP A 51 20.42 -2.16 13.07
N GLY A 52 19.80 -1.36 12.21
CA GLY A 52 19.41 -1.80 10.88
C GLY A 52 18.97 -0.68 9.96
N VAL A 53 18.46 -1.06 8.79
CA VAL A 53 18.09 -0.11 7.72
C VAL A 53 16.65 0.37 7.79
N GLY A 54 15.89 -0.10 8.79
CA GLY A 54 14.52 0.34 9.02
C GLY A 54 14.47 1.79 9.51
N GLY A 55 13.42 2.52 9.12
CA GLY A 55 13.29 3.95 9.47
C GLY A 55 12.40 4.25 10.69
N GLY A 56 12.03 3.27 11.50
CA GLY A 56 11.19 3.46 12.69
C GLY A 56 9.73 3.82 12.39
N SER A 57 9.24 3.58 11.17
CA SER A 57 7.85 3.85 10.79
C SER A 57 7.33 2.83 9.78
N SER A 58 6.01 2.67 9.71
CA SER A 58 5.38 1.72 8.77
C SER A 58 5.71 2.04 7.31
N THR A 59 5.90 3.32 6.97
CA THR A 59 6.23 3.80 5.61
C THR A 59 7.69 3.65 5.23
N THR A 60 8.57 3.31 6.20
CA THR A 60 10.03 3.22 6.03
C THR A 60 10.62 1.91 6.52
N SER A 61 9.78 0.94 6.94
CA SER A 61 10.16 -0.43 7.31
C SER A 61 9.55 -1.44 6.32
N LYS A 62 9.96 -1.32 5.05
CA LYS A 62 9.40 -2.07 3.92
C LYS A 62 10.51 -2.70 3.08
N ALA A 63 10.35 -3.97 2.72
CA ALA A 63 11.23 -4.67 1.81
C ALA A 63 10.46 -5.24 0.61
N ALA A 64 11.15 -5.46 -0.50
CA ALA A 64 10.67 -6.32 -1.56
C ALA A 64 11.79 -7.19 -2.12
N ILE A 65 11.48 -8.45 -2.42
CA ILE A 65 12.37 -9.37 -3.11
C ILE A 65 11.88 -9.47 -4.54
N VAL A 66 12.75 -9.17 -5.50
CA VAL A 66 12.41 -8.97 -6.90
C VAL A 66 13.19 -9.96 -7.75
N ARG A 67 12.53 -10.63 -8.69
CA ARG A 67 13.17 -11.58 -9.62
C ARG A 67 12.53 -11.52 -11.00
N ARG A 68 13.28 -11.92 -12.03
CA ARG A 68 12.71 -12.18 -13.35
C ARG A 68 11.66 -13.29 -13.23
N SER A 69 10.50 -13.09 -13.83
CA SER A 69 9.45 -14.11 -13.82
C SER A 69 9.73 -15.18 -14.89
N GLY A 70 9.34 -16.41 -14.59
CA GLY A 70 9.22 -17.47 -15.59
C GLY A 70 7.81 -17.62 -16.17
N ALA A 71 6.84 -16.83 -15.69
CA ALA A 71 5.45 -16.92 -16.12
C ALA A 71 5.25 -16.18 -17.46
N PRO A 72 4.49 -16.75 -18.42
CA PRO A 72 4.18 -16.07 -19.67
C PRO A 72 3.51 -14.72 -19.43
N GLY A 73 3.98 -13.67 -20.12
CA GLY A 73 3.40 -12.33 -20.05
C GLY A 73 3.71 -11.55 -18.76
N ILE A 74 4.51 -12.09 -17.85
CA ILE A 74 5.01 -11.39 -16.67
C ILE A 74 6.51 -11.21 -16.80
N ASP A 75 7.00 -9.99 -16.59
CA ASP A 75 8.43 -9.70 -16.66
C ASP A 75 9.12 -9.97 -15.32
N VAL A 76 8.46 -9.60 -14.22
CA VAL A 76 9.03 -9.63 -12.87
C VAL A 76 8.03 -10.20 -11.85
N ASP A 77 8.50 -11.13 -11.04
CA ASP A 77 7.82 -11.57 -9.82
C ASP A 77 8.40 -10.83 -8.62
N TYR A 78 7.55 -10.50 -7.65
CA TYR A 78 8.04 -9.93 -6.40
C TYR A 78 7.24 -10.34 -5.17
N LEU A 79 7.96 -10.47 -4.06
CA LEU A 79 7.40 -10.52 -2.71
C LEU A 79 7.52 -9.14 -2.07
N PHE A 80 6.45 -8.67 -1.47
CA PHE A 80 6.44 -7.51 -0.58
C PHE A 80 6.43 -7.97 0.87
N ALA A 81 7.31 -7.38 1.67
CA ALA A 81 7.42 -7.58 3.10
C ALA A 81 7.19 -6.26 3.84
N GLN A 82 6.19 -6.23 4.71
CA GLN A 82 6.09 -5.22 5.76
C GLN A 82 6.83 -5.74 6.99
N VAL A 83 8.01 -5.19 7.28
CA VAL A 83 8.81 -5.60 8.44
C VAL A 83 8.29 -4.84 9.65
N ALA A 84 7.87 -5.54 10.70
CA ALA A 84 7.38 -4.92 11.91
C ALA A 84 8.52 -4.19 12.65
N ILE A 85 8.17 -3.10 13.32
CA ILE A 85 9.13 -2.21 13.98
C ILE A 85 9.49 -2.78 15.35
N GLU A 86 8.49 -2.90 16.22
CA GLU A 86 8.66 -3.34 17.62
C GLU A 86 8.68 -4.86 17.78
N ASN A 87 7.96 -5.59 16.92
CA ASN A 87 7.91 -7.04 16.94
C ASN A 87 8.82 -7.59 15.84
N ARG A 88 9.56 -8.66 16.14
CA ARG A 88 10.42 -9.35 15.17
C ARG A 88 9.62 -10.27 14.25
N THR A 89 8.75 -9.69 13.45
CA THR A 89 7.89 -10.41 12.50
C THR A 89 7.88 -9.72 11.14
N VAL A 90 7.59 -10.50 10.10
CA VAL A 90 7.36 -9.97 8.75
C VAL A 90 5.93 -10.30 8.32
N GLU A 91 5.21 -9.28 7.87
CA GLU A 91 3.85 -9.42 7.35
C GLU A 91 3.89 -9.55 5.82
N TRP A 92 3.55 -10.75 5.34
CA TRP A 92 3.51 -11.11 3.93
C TRP A 92 2.10 -11.09 3.32
N GLY A 93 1.05 -10.80 4.11
CA GLY A 93 -0.35 -10.97 3.69
C GLY A 93 -0.92 -9.87 2.79
N SER A 94 -0.09 -9.01 2.19
CA SER A 94 -0.56 -7.86 1.41
C SER A 94 0.44 -7.44 0.35
N ASN A 95 0.03 -6.49 -0.49
CA ASN A 95 0.88 -5.78 -1.43
C ASN A 95 1.05 -4.31 -0.98
N CYS A 96 2.08 -3.63 -1.50
CA CYS A 96 2.30 -2.20 -1.31
C CYS A 96 2.48 -1.53 -2.68
N GLY A 97 1.44 -0.87 -3.18
CA GLY A 97 1.52 -0.17 -4.46
C GLY A 97 2.62 0.91 -4.49
N ASN A 98 2.91 1.57 -3.37
CA ASN A 98 4.04 2.50 -3.28
C ASN A 98 5.37 1.79 -3.56
N CYS A 99 5.62 0.61 -3.00
CA CYS A 99 6.83 -0.15 -3.34
C CYS A 99 6.75 -0.72 -4.77
N ALA A 100 5.57 -1.09 -5.26
CA ALA A 100 5.40 -1.59 -6.63
C ALA A 100 5.80 -0.54 -7.69
N THR A 101 5.51 0.75 -7.48
CA THR A 101 6.04 1.83 -8.36
C THR A 101 7.58 1.83 -8.37
N ALA A 102 8.21 1.64 -7.20
CA ALA A 102 9.65 1.56 -7.10
C ALA A 102 10.23 0.31 -7.76
N ILE A 103 9.56 -0.84 -7.65
CA ILE A 103 9.94 -2.10 -8.30
C ILE A 103 9.92 -1.95 -9.83
N GLY A 104 8.91 -1.27 -10.38
CA GLY A 104 8.85 -1.00 -11.82
C GLY A 104 10.09 -0.27 -12.32
N LEU A 105 10.41 0.89 -11.73
CA LEU A 105 11.63 1.63 -12.10
C LEU A 105 12.91 0.85 -11.80
N TYR A 106 12.96 0.14 -10.67
CA TYR A 106 14.10 -0.70 -10.29
C TYR A 106 14.39 -1.77 -11.36
N ALA A 107 13.35 -2.43 -11.87
CA ALA A 107 13.50 -3.47 -12.87
C ALA A 107 14.11 -2.92 -14.18
N VAL A 108 13.71 -1.72 -14.59
CA VAL A 108 14.33 -1.01 -15.73
C VAL A 108 15.78 -0.64 -15.41
N GLN A 109 16.02 0.02 -14.27
CA GLN A 109 17.35 0.53 -13.89
C GLN A 109 18.40 -0.55 -13.61
N THR A 110 17.98 -1.75 -13.24
CA THR A 110 18.87 -2.88 -12.95
C THR A 110 18.95 -3.89 -14.09
N GLY A 111 18.28 -3.62 -15.22
CA GLY A 111 18.31 -4.50 -16.38
C GLY A 111 17.63 -5.85 -16.11
N LEU A 112 16.57 -5.88 -15.28
CA LEU A 112 15.71 -7.06 -15.14
C LEU A 112 14.75 -7.22 -16.32
N VAL A 113 14.50 -6.15 -17.08
CA VAL A 113 13.63 -6.13 -18.25
C VAL A 113 14.32 -5.49 -19.45
N ALA A 114 13.83 -5.79 -20.65
CA ALA A 114 14.23 -5.06 -21.84
C ALA A 114 13.65 -3.63 -21.82
N VAL A 115 14.40 -2.68 -22.38
CA VAL A 115 14.00 -1.28 -22.44
C VAL A 115 13.37 -1.00 -23.80
N ASP A 116 12.21 -0.35 -23.78
CA ASP A 116 11.50 0.11 -24.98
C ASP A 116 12.02 1.51 -25.36
N ASP A 117 11.97 1.87 -26.65
CA ASP A 117 12.52 3.12 -27.16
C ASP A 117 11.67 4.35 -26.85
N HIS A 118 10.44 4.17 -26.39
CA HIS A 118 9.53 5.26 -26.01
C HIS A 118 9.05 5.15 -24.57
N VAL A 119 8.44 4.01 -24.21
CA VAL A 119 7.86 3.77 -22.88
C VAL A 119 8.07 2.31 -22.51
N THR A 120 8.89 2.05 -21.50
CA THR A 120 9.02 0.71 -20.93
C THR A 120 7.83 0.41 -20.04
N VAL A 121 7.07 -0.63 -20.40
CA VAL A 121 6.01 -1.22 -19.57
C VAL A 121 6.57 -2.47 -18.88
N VAL A 122 6.60 -2.45 -17.55
CA VAL A 122 7.03 -3.58 -16.71
C VAL A 122 5.80 -4.30 -16.17
N ARG A 123 5.52 -5.51 -16.66
CA ARG A 123 4.45 -6.37 -16.14
C ARG A 123 4.97 -7.14 -14.93
N MET A 124 4.31 -6.95 -13.80
CA MET A 124 4.74 -7.48 -12.53
C MET A 124 3.64 -8.34 -11.91
N ARG A 125 4.02 -9.44 -11.28
CA ARG A 125 3.13 -10.23 -10.42
C ARG A 125 3.60 -10.14 -8.98
N ASN A 126 2.68 -9.75 -8.10
CA ASN A 126 2.89 -9.80 -6.67
C ASN A 126 2.60 -11.22 -6.16
N GLU A 127 3.62 -11.95 -5.75
CA GLU A 127 3.47 -13.34 -5.30
C GLU A 127 2.68 -13.47 -3.99
N ASN A 128 2.65 -12.41 -3.15
CA ASN A 128 1.87 -12.41 -1.91
C ASN A 128 0.36 -12.58 -2.17
N THR A 129 -0.14 -11.99 -3.25
CA THR A 129 -1.58 -11.81 -3.50
C THR A 129 -2.04 -12.36 -4.85
N GLY A 130 -1.13 -12.65 -5.76
CA GLY A 130 -1.42 -12.97 -7.16
C GLY A 130 -1.75 -11.75 -8.02
N ALA A 131 -1.77 -10.53 -7.46
CA ALA A 131 -2.13 -9.33 -8.19
C ALA A 131 -1.16 -9.08 -9.37
N ILE A 132 -1.73 -8.72 -10.52
CA ILE A 132 -1.00 -8.32 -11.73
C ILE A 132 -0.99 -6.79 -11.82
N LEU A 133 0.20 -6.24 -12.02
CA LEU A 133 0.42 -4.80 -12.11
C LEU A 133 1.26 -4.49 -13.34
N ALA A 134 1.05 -3.31 -13.92
CA ALA A 134 1.93 -2.76 -14.96
C ALA A 134 2.51 -1.44 -14.46
N ALA A 135 3.82 -1.27 -14.57
CA ALA A 135 4.48 0.01 -14.34
C ALA A 135 4.94 0.60 -15.68
N GLU A 136 4.55 1.83 -15.96
CA GLU A 136 4.90 2.56 -17.18
C GLU A 136 5.94 3.64 -16.85
N ILE A 137 7.07 3.60 -17.55
CA ILE A 137 8.19 4.51 -17.39
C ILE A 137 8.59 5.06 -18.75
N ALA A 138 8.62 6.39 -18.90
CA ALA A 138 9.07 7.02 -20.13
C ALA A 138 10.58 6.77 -20.36
N THR A 139 10.92 6.25 -21.53
CA THR A 139 12.29 5.86 -21.92
C THR A 139 12.64 6.36 -23.33
N PRO A 140 12.46 7.66 -23.65
CA PRO A 140 12.64 8.17 -25.02
C PRO A 140 14.05 7.93 -25.56
N GLY A 141 14.12 7.31 -26.74
CA GLY A 141 15.36 6.85 -27.37
C GLY A 141 16.03 5.69 -26.61
N GLY A 142 15.27 4.90 -25.86
CA GLY A 142 15.77 3.81 -25.00
C GLY A 142 16.54 4.30 -23.77
N ARG A 143 16.43 5.58 -23.42
CA ARG A 143 17.16 6.17 -22.29
C ARG A 143 16.45 5.89 -20.97
N ILE A 144 17.12 5.17 -20.08
CA ILE A 144 16.62 4.90 -18.73
C ILE A 144 16.74 6.17 -17.86
N PRO A 145 15.64 6.68 -17.28
CA PRO A 145 15.70 7.84 -16.39
C PRO A 145 16.37 7.49 -15.06
N ALA A 146 17.35 8.30 -14.65
CA ALA A 146 17.99 8.21 -13.34
C ALA A 146 17.25 9.07 -12.29
N GLU A 147 16.77 10.24 -12.72
CA GLU A 147 16.07 11.24 -11.92
C GLU A 147 14.87 11.79 -12.73
N GLY A 148 13.98 12.52 -12.05
CA GLY A 148 12.83 13.18 -12.68
C GLY A 148 12.29 14.29 -11.80
N ASP A 149 11.36 15.07 -12.37
CA ASP A 149 10.79 16.30 -11.82
C ASP A 149 9.32 16.15 -11.40
N ALA A 150 8.75 14.95 -11.46
CA ALA A 150 7.41 14.68 -10.98
C ALA A 150 7.35 14.84 -9.45
N SER A 151 6.34 15.58 -8.96
CA SER A 151 6.14 15.83 -7.54
C SER A 151 5.45 14.66 -6.84
N VAL A 152 5.57 14.61 -5.51
CA VAL A 152 4.79 13.70 -4.66
C VAL A 152 3.97 14.50 -3.66
N PRO A 153 2.64 14.31 -3.62
CA PRO A 153 1.77 15.00 -2.67
C PRO A 153 2.27 14.88 -1.22
N GLY A 154 2.31 16.01 -0.52
CA GLY A 154 2.72 16.13 0.88
C GLY A 154 4.23 16.13 1.12
N THR A 155 5.06 16.31 0.09
CA THR A 155 6.51 16.48 0.21
C THR A 155 7.05 17.42 -0.86
N THR A 156 8.25 17.98 -0.66
CA THR A 156 9.00 18.68 -1.73
C THR A 156 9.84 17.72 -2.59
N ALA A 157 9.66 16.41 -2.43
CA ALA A 157 10.49 15.41 -3.08
C ALA A 157 10.07 15.17 -4.53
N LEU A 158 11.02 15.29 -5.45
CA LEU A 158 10.85 14.97 -6.87
C LEU A 158 11.32 13.55 -7.20
N GLY A 159 10.88 13.03 -8.34
CA GLY A 159 11.31 11.73 -8.84
C GLY A 159 10.90 11.46 -10.28
N VAL A 160 11.29 10.30 -10.78
CA VAL A 160 10.89 9.78 -12.09
C VAL A 160 9.37 9.50 -12.06
N PRO A 161 8.59 10.01 -13.02
CA PRO A 161 7.18 9.66 -13.14
C PRO A 161 7.03 8.17 -13.48
N VAL A 162 6.16 7.49 -12.74
CA VAL A 162 5.79 6.10 -12.94
C VAL A 162 4.28 5.99 -12.85
N GLY A 163 3.64 5.58 -13.94
CA GLY A 163 2.24 5.15 -13.93
C GLY A 163 2.17 3.72 -13.42
N LEU A 164 1.37 3.44 -12.39
CA LEU A 164 1.17 2.07 -11.90
C LEU A 164 -0.29 1.68 -12.06
N THR A 165 -0.52 0.66 -12.89
CA THR A 165 -1.84 0.11 -13.16
C THR A 165 -2.04 -1.20 -12.43
N PHE A 166 -3.12 -1.30 -11.67
CA PHE A 166 -3.66 -2.57 -11.16
C PHE A 166 -4.63 -3.12 -12.19
N THR A 167 -4.35 -4.28 -12.75
CA THR A 167 -5.20 -4.94 -13.76
C THR A 167 -6.18 -5.88 -13.05
N ASP A 168 -7.45 -5.82 -13.45
CA ASP A 168 -8.57 -6.61 -12.92
C ASP A 168 -8.53 -6.74 -11.39
N PRO A 169 -8.55 -5.61 -10.64
CA PRO A 169 -8.32 -5.62 -9.20
C PRO A 169 -9.39 -6.42 -8.42
N ALA A 170 -10.53 -6.73 -9.05
CA ALA A 170 -11.50 -7.72 -8.61
C ALA A 170 -12.01 -8.51 -9.83
N SER A 171 -12.24 -9.82 -9.66
CA SER A 171 -12.67 -10.69 -10.77
C SER A 171 -14.15 -10.57 -11.11
N ASP A 172 -14.98 -10.25 -10.13
CA ASP A 172 -16.42 -10.06 -10.27
C ASP A 172 -16.97 -9.24 -9.09
N ARG A 173 -18.25 -8.83 -9.17
CA ARG A 173 -18.92 -8.05 -8.10
C ARG A 173 -19.01 -8.82 -6.78
N VAL A 174 -19.17 -10.14 -6.82
CA VAL A 174 -19.38 -11.01 -5.64
C VAL A 174 -18.10 -11.13 -4.83
N THR A 175 -16.98 -11.35 -5.49
CA THR A 175 -15.64 -11.40 -4.89
C THR A 175 -15.17 -10.01 -4.45
N MET A 176 -15.56 -8.96 -5.18
CA MET A 176 -15.27 -7.58 -4.80
C MET A 176 -15.98 -7.18 -3.50
N LEU A 177 -17.22 -7.61 -3.28
CA LEU A 177 -18.01 -7.37 -2.07
C LEU A 177 -18.08 -8.65 -1.21
N PRO A 178 -17.04 -8.96 -0.42
CA PRO A 178 -16.94 -10.26 0.28
C PRO A 178 -18.06 -10.53 1.29
N THR A 179 -18.82 -9.52 1.71
CA THR A 179 -20.00 -9.66 2.59
C THR A 179 -21.31 -9.74 1.81
N GLY A 180 -21.28 -9.46 0.50
CA GLY A 180 -22.46 -9.34 -0.36
C GLY A 180 -23.28 -8.07 -0.16
N ALA A 181 -22.87 -7.15 0.72
CA ALA A 181 -23.60 -5.93 1.05
C ALA A 181 -22.89 -4.68 0.53
N GLU A 182 -23.66 -3.72 0.01
CA GLU A 182 -23.16 -2.38 -0.34
C GLU A 182 -22.81 -1.58 0.92
N ILE A 183 -23.58 -1.78 2.00
CA ILE A 183 -23.33 -1.24 3.33
C ILE A 183 -23.38 -2.36 4.38
N ASP A 184 -22.26 -2.59 5.03
CA ASP A 184 -22.13 -3.31 6.28
C ASP A 184 -22.45 -2.43 7.48
N ARG A 185 -23.24 -2.94 8.42
CA ARG A 185 -23.47 -2.30 9.74
C ARG A 185 -22.75 -3.06 10.84
N VAL A 186 -21.78 -2.42 11.48
CA VAL A 186 -21.01 -2.98 12.61
C VAL A 186 -21.37 -2.23 13.88
N THR A 187 -21.77 -2.95 14.93
CA THR A 187 -22.09 -2.36 16.24
C THR A 187 -20.94 -2.58 17.20
N LEU A 188 -20.51 -1.54 17.90
CA LEU A 188 -19.58 -1.61 19.03
C LEU A 188 -20.23 -0.91 20.23
N GLY A 189 -20.55 -1.68 21.27
CA GLY A 189 -21.33 -1.17 22.41
C GLY A 189 -22.73 -0.74 21.97
N ASP A 190 -23.07 0.52 22.22
CA ASP A 190 -24.34 1.17 21.83
C ASP A 190 -24.26 1.93 20.50
N ARG A 191 -23.10 1.99 19.86
CA ARG A 191 -22.87 2.74 18.62
C ARG A 191 -22.85 1.82 17.39
N GLY A 192 -23.56 2.23 16.34
CA GLY A 192 -23.53 1.60 15.02
C GLY A 192 -22.63 2.37 14.05
N PHE A 193 -21.88 1.63 13.24
CA PHE A 193 -20.97 2.16 12.22
C PHE A 193 -21.28 1.50 10.88
N ARG A 194 -21.51 2.32 9.86
CA ARG A 194 -21.73 1.91 8.47
C ARG A 194 -20.40 1.90 7.74
N GLY A 195 -20.20 0.90 6.91
CA GLY A 195 -19.04 0.84 6.03
C GLY A 195 -19.30 0.03 4.77
N THR A 196 -18.46 0.22 3.77
CA THR A 196 -18.43 -0.60 2.56
C THR A 196 -17.13 -1.40 2.59
N PHE A 197 -17.26 -2.73 2.56
CA PHE A 197 -16.13 -3.64 2.63
C PHE A 197 -15.84 -4.20 1.25
N VAL A 198 -14.62 -4.00 0.77
CA VAL A 198 -14.22 -4.37 -0.59
C VAL A 198 -12.94 -5.19 -0.61
N ARG A 199 -12.78 -6.00 -1.66
CA ARG A 199 -11.54 -6.69 -2.01
C ARG A 199 -11.09 -6.24 -3.39
N ALA A 200 -10.31 -5.17 -3.42
CA ALA A 200 -9.68 -4.66 -4.64
C ALA A 200 -8.35 -3.99 -4.31
N GLY A 201 -7.26 -4.42 -4.95
CA GLY A 201 -5.89 -4.03 -4.59
C GLY A 201 -5.43 -4.63 -3.24
N ALA A 202 -6.09 -4.27 -2.14
CA ALA A 202 -6.05 -5.01 -0.88
C ALA A 202 -7.45 -5.05 -0.25
N PRO A 203 -7.82 -6.10 0.51
CA PRO A 203 -9.04 -6.07 1.29
C PRO A 203 -9.10 -4.82 2.19
N ALA A 204 -10.21 -4.09 2.15
CA ALA A 204 -10.37 -2.84 2.88
C ALA A 204 -11.78 -2.69 3.46
N ALA A 205 -11.84 -2.06 4.64
CA ALA A 205 -13.06 -1.66 5.31
C ALA A 205 -13.10 -0.12 5.38
N LEU A 206 -13.99 0.48 4.61
CA LEU A 206 -14.14 1.94 4.51
C LEU A 206 -15.40 2.33 5.28
N PHE A 207 -15.25 3.02 6.41
CA PHE A 207 -16.38 3.43 7.26
C PHE A 207 -16.81 4.88 6.98
N ASP A 208 -18.10 5.18 7.17
CA ASP A 208 -18.61 6.54 7.05
C ASP A 208 -18.12 7.41 8.21
N ALA A 209 -17.43 8.51 7.90
CA ALA A 209 -16.90 9.44 8.90
C ALA A 209 -18.00 10.07 9.76
N ALA A 210 -19.21 10.24 9.23
CA ALA A 210 -20.33 10.81 9.96
C ALA A 210 -20.71 9.98 11.20
N ASP A 211 -20.53 8.66 11.16
CA ASP A 211 -20.82 7.76 12.29
C ASP A 211 -19.78 7.90 13.44
N PHE A 212 -18.66 8.58 13.17
CA PHE A 212 -17.67 9.00 14.16
C PHE A 212 -17.89 10.44 14.63
N GLY A 213 -18.83 11.18 14.04
CA GLY A 213 -18.94 12.63 14.22
C GLY A 213 -17.84 13.41 13.49
N LEU A 214 -17.24 12.80 12.45
CA LEU A 214 -16.14 13.33 11.66
C LEU A 214 -16.58 13.57 10.20
N THR A 215 -15.65 14.06 9.41
CA THR A 215 -15.83 14.42 7.99
C THR A 215 -14.80 13.75 7.06
N ALA A 216 -13.83 13.04 7.63
CA ALA A 216 -12.64 12.50 6.97
C ALA A 216 -11.69 13.58 6.40
N SER A 217 -11.87 14.86 6.74
CA SER A 217 -10.94 15.93 6.40
C SER A 217 -10.02 16.32 7.58
N GLU A 218 -10.09 15.60 8.70
CA GLU A 218 -9.37 15.91 9.94
C GLU A 218 -7.84 15.69 9.82
N THR A 219 -7.11 16.25 10.79
CA THR A 219 -5.67 16.00 10.96
C THR A 219 -5.40 14.59 11.47
N ASN A 220 -4.17 14.12 11.30
CA ASN A 220 -3.76 12.81 11.82
C ASN A 220 -3.92 12.69 13.35
N ASP A 221 -3.77 13.79 14.10
CA ASP A 221 -3.93 13.77 15.55
C ASP A 221 -5.39 13.51 15.97
N VAL A 222 -6.35 14.07 15.24
CA VAL A 222 -7.77 13.80 15.47
C VAL A 222 -8.13 12.38 15.06
N VAL A 223 -7.56 11.86 13.97
CA VAL A 223 -7.73 10.45 13.59
C VAL A 223 -7.08 9.52 14.61
N ALA A 224 -5.95 9.91 15.21
CA ALA A 224 -5.23 9.13 16.21
C ALA A 224 -6.10 8.83 17.45
N SER A 225 -6.95 9.77 17.89
CA SER A 225 -7.85 9.55 19.02
C SER A 225 -8.94 8.49 18.75
N HIS A 226 -9.20 8.16 17.48
CA HIS A 226 -10.18 7.17 17.04
C HIS A 226 -9.57 5.81 16.66
N VAL A 227 -8.24 5.69 16.74
CA VAL A 227 -7.52 4.45 16.41
C VAL A 227 -8.05 3.24 17.18
N PRO A 228 -8.31 3.28 18.51
CA PRO A 228 -8.86 2.13 19.23
C PRO A 228 -10.19 1.63 18.65
N THR A 229 -11.10 2.54 18.29
CA THR A 229 -12.38 2.20 17.68
C THR A 229 -12.20 1.61 16.28
N LEU A 230 -11.35 2.22 15.45
CA LEU A 230 -11.05 1.72 14.11
C LEU A 230 -10.39 0.34 14.14
N ILE A 231 -9.55 0.05 15.13
CA ILE A 231 -8.96 -1.28 15.34
C ILE A 231 -10.04 -2.32 15.68
N ALA A 232 -10.98 -1.97 16.57
CA ALA A 232 -12.09 -2.87 16.91
C ALA A 232 -13.00 -3.13 15.70
N LEU A 233 -13.33 -2.09 14.93
CA LEU A 233 -14.11 -2.19 13.69
C LEU A 233 -13.39 -3.02 12.63
N ARG A 234 -12.09 -2.82 12.47
CA ARG A 234 -11.23 -3.58 11.56
C ARG A 234 -11.27 -5.08 11.88
N ARG A 235 -11.26 -5.45 13.16
CA ARG A 235 -11.40 -6.87 13.57
C ARG A 235 -12.76 -7.43 13.13
N GLN A 236 -13.84 -6.70 13.35
CA GLN A 236 -15.18 -7.13 12.92
C GLN A 236 -15.27 -7.26 11.39
N ALA A 237 -14.70 -6.30 10.66
CA ALA A 237 -14.62 -6.38 9.20
C ALA A 237 -13.81 -7.59 8.74
N ALA A 238 -12.65 -7.87 9.35
CA ALA A 238 -11.83 -9.04 9.02
C ALA A 238 -12.60 -10.37 9.14
N LEU A 239 -13.39 -10.52 10.21
CA LEU A 239 -14.22 -11.72 10.42
C LEU A 239 -15.33 -11.83 9.37
N ARG A 240 -16.04 -10.73 9.09
CA ARG A 240 -17.12 -10.70 8.09
C ARG A 240 -16.64 -10.95 6.67
N MET A 241 -15.46 -10.44 6.34
CA MET A 241 -14.81 -10.63 5.04
C MET A 241 -14.16 -12.02 4.88
N GLY A 242 -14.25 -12.89 5.91
CA GLY A 242 -13.63 -14.22 5.91
C GLY A 242 -12.10 -14.19 5.90
N LEU A 243 -11.47 -13.10 6.33
CA LEU A 243 -10.01 -12.91 6.33
C LEU A 243 -9.33 -13.52 7.57
N SER A 244 -10.09 -13.76 8.63
CA SER A 244 -9.62 -14.32 9.89
C SER A 244 -10.78 -15.04 10.57
N LYS A 245 -10.45 -16.04 11.41
CA LYS A 245 -11.43 -16.70 12.27
C LYS A 245 -11.46 -16.04 13.66
N PRO A 246 -12.56 -16.15 14.44
CA PRO A 246 -12.68 -15.52 15.75
C PRO A 246 -11.51 -15.80 16.71
N GLU A 247 -10.98 -17.03 16.69
CA GLU A 247 -9.87 -17.51 17.50
C GLU A 247 -8.48 -17.05 17.01
N GLN A 248 -8.40 -16.50 15.81
CA GLN A 248 -7.14 -16.09 15.20
C GLN A 248 -6.85 -14.59 15.43
N PRO A 249 -5.56 -14.22 15.53
CA PRO A 249 -5.18 -12.82 15.43
C PRO A 249 -5.49 -12.32 14.01
N VAL A 250 -5.93 -11.07 13.92
CA VAL A 250 -6.10 -10.39 12.62
C VAL A 250 -4.74 -9.83 12.24
N SER A 251 -4.21 -10.24 11.07
CA SER A 251 -2.96 -9.69 10.50
C SER A 251 -3.00 -8.17 10.58
N HIS A 252 -1.86 -7.50 10.80
CA HIS A 252 -1.83 -6.02 10.79
C HIS A 252 -1.93 -5.42 9.39
N ALA A 253 -1.71 -6.24 8.36
CA ALA A 253 -1.67 -5.78 6.97
C ALA A 253 -3.07 -5.71 6.33
N ILE A 254 -3.98 -6.64 6.65
CA ILE A 254 -5.33 -6.72 6.05
C ILE A 254 -6.43 -7.07 7.07
N PRO A 255 -7.67 -6.58 6.88
CA PRO A 255 -8.04 -5.56 5.91
C PRO A 255 -7.41 -4.20 6.27
N LYS A 256 -7.24 -3.35 5.26
CA LYS A 256 -7.00 -1.91 5.47
C LYS A 256 -8.25 -1.31 6.12
N VAL A 257 -8.12 -0.29 6.95
CA VAL A 257 -9.26 0.34 7.61
C VAL A 257 -9.11 1.85 7.58
N GLY A 258 -10.22 2.56 7.43
CA GLY A 258 -10.24 4.01 7.48
C GLY A 258 -11.66 4.57 7.44
N ILE A 259 -11.73 5.89 7.43
CA ILE A 259 -12.98 6.64 7.30
C ILE A 259 -13.00 7.39 5.97
N VAL A 260 -14.21 7.54 5.43
CA VAL A 260 -14.49 8.30 4.21
C VAL A 260 -15.59 9.33 4.46
N GLY A 261 -15.54 10.45 3.77
CA GLY A 261 -16.50 11.55 3.93
C GLY A 261 -16.51 12.48 2.73
N PRO A 262 -17.42 13.48 2.72
CA PRO A 262 -17.61 14.34 1.58
C PRO A 262 -16.46 15.35 1.45
N PRO A 263 -16.20 15.89 0.25
CA PRO A 263 -15.20 16.94 0.09
C PRO A 263 -15.50 18.19 0.91
N ARG A 264 -14.47 18.64 1.63
CA ARG A 264 -14.41 19.84 2.46
C ARG A 264 -13.05 20.52 2.33
N ASP A 265 -13.01 21.82 2.57
CA ASP A 265 -11.73 22.53 2.67
C ASP A 265 -10.93 21.95 3.85
N TYR A 266 -9.63 21.74 3.65
CA TYR A 266 -8.74 21.29 4.71
C TYR A 266 -7.30 21.76 4.48
N VAL A 267 -6.48 21.58 5.50
CA VAL A 267 -5.04 21.86 5.44
C VAL A 267 -4.28 20.53 5.52
N THR A 268 -3.35 20.31 4.60
CA THR A 268 -2.51 19.10 4.58
C THR A 268 -1.52 19.08 5.74
N THR A 269 -0.87 17.95 5.94
CA THR A 269 0.23 17.78 6.91
C THR A 269 1.43 18.69 6.65
N THR A 270 1.56 19.27 5.44
CA THR A 270 2.60 20.24 5.09
C THR A 270 2.13 21.70 5.12
N GLY A 271 0.89 21.96 5.55
CA GLY A 271 0.35 23.31 5.66
C GLY A 271 -0.28 23.86 4.38
N GLU A 272 -0.45 23.03 3.35
CA GLU A 272 -1.09 23.44 2.09
C GLU A 272 -2.61 23.42 2.24
N HIS A 273 -3.29 24.44 1.72
CA HIS A 273 -4.75 24.47 1.67
C HIS A 273 -5.26 23.68 0.45
N VAL A 274 -6.21 22.78 0.68
CA VAL A 274 -6.90 22.02 -0.38
C VAL A 274 -8.37 22.38 -0.34
N ALA A 275 -8.91 22.89 -1.45
CA ALA A 275 -10.32 23.27 -1.51
C ALA A 275 -11.21 22.04 -1.77
N ALA A 276 -12.45 22.09 -1.28
CA ALA A 276 -13.46 21.05 -1.48
C ALA A 276 -13.80 20.79 -2.95
N ALA A 277 -13.45 21.70 -3.86
CA ALA A 277 -13.67 21.56 -5.30
C ALA A 277 -12.54 20.78 -6.00
N ASP A 278 -11.38 20.67 -5.35
CA ASP A 278 -10.18 20.08 -5.94
C ASP A 278 -10.20 18.55 -5.89
N TYR A 279 -11.16 17.95 -5.18
CA TYR A 279 -11.26 16.51 -5.02
C TYR A 279 -12.70 16.02 -4.83
N ASP A 280 -12.89 14.71 -4.96
CA ASP A 280 -14.22 14.10 -5.07
C ASP A 280 -14.62 13.34 -3.80
N ILE A 281 -13.68 12.84 -3.02
CA ILE A 281 -13.94 12.17 -1.73
C ILE A 281 -12.82 12.39 -0.72
N SER A 282 -13.15 12.62 0.55
CA SER A 282 -12.18 12.74 1.64
C SER A 282 -11.93 11.39 2.30
N VAL A 283 -10.67 11.03 2.52
CA VAL A 283 -10.28 9.72 3.05
C VAL A 283 -9.18 9.85 4.10
N ARG A 284 -9.33 9.15 5.23
CA ARG A 284 -8.27 8.95 6.23
C ARG A 284 -8.14 7.47 6.55
N MET A 285 -6.96 6.91 6.25
CA MET A 285 -6.67 5.48 6.43
C MET A 285 -5.75 5.26 7.63
N LEU A 286 -5.86 4.10 8.25
CA LEU A 286 -4.83 3.57 9.14
C LEU A 286 -3.86 2.66 8.38
N SER A 287 -2.63 2.59 8.86
CA SER A 287 -1.63 1.62 8.45
C SER A 287 -0.80 1.20 9.65
N MET A 288 -0.68 -0.11 9.87
CA MET A 288 0.04 -0.66 11.03
C MET A 288 -0.40 -0.02 12.35
N MET A 289 -1.72 0.07 12.54
CA MET A 289 -2.35 0.57 13.78
C MET A 289 -2.13 2.06 14.10
N ALA A 290 -1.65 2.85 13.13
CA ALA A 290 -1.48 4.30 13.24
C ALA A 290 -2.11 5.02 12.04
N PRO A 291 -2.46 6.32 12.15
CA PRO A 291 -2.89 7.12 11.00
C PRO A 291 -1.84 7.08 9.88
N HIS A 292 -2.27 6.78 8.67
CA HIS A 292 -1.38 6.81 7.52
C HIS A 292 -1.16 8.28 7.11
N PRO A 293 0.10 8.72 6.85
CA PRO A 293 0.40 10.14 6.61
C PRO A 293 -0.20 10.69 5.30
N ALA A 294 -0.63 9.79 4.41
CA ALA A 294 -1.27 10.07 3.13
C ALA A 294 -2.36 9.00 2.88
N ILE A 295 -2.22 8.18 1.82
CA ILE A 295 -2.95 6.93 1.62
C ILE A 295 -2.02 5.85 1.04
N GLY A 296 -2.26 4.58 1.37
CA GLY A 296 -1.59 3.47 0.68
C GLY A 296 -2.22 3.24 -0.69
N LEU A 297 -1.42 3.04 -1.73
CA LEU A 297 -1.94 2.86 -3.10
C LEU A 297 -2.96 1.71 -3.24
N THR A 298 -2.78 0.60 -2.53
CA THR A 298 -3.77 -0.48 -2.52
C THR A 298 -5.08 -0.09 -1.84
N SER A 299 -5.06 0.84 -0.87
CA SER A 299 -6.26 1.44 -0.31
C SER A 299 -6.92 2.42 -1.27
N ALA A 300 -6.15 3.15 -2.09
CA ALA A 300 -6.70 4.02 -3.13
C ALA A 300 -7.45 3.20 -4.20
N VAL A 301 -6.90 2.04 -4.60
CA VAL A 301 -7.60 1.08 -5.47
C VAL A 301 -8.90 0.59 -4.82
N ALA A 302 -8.87 0.27 -3.52
CA ALA A 302 -10.07 -0.13 -2.79
C ALA A 302 -11.13 1.00 -2.75
N VAL A 303 -10.72 2.26 -2.57
CA VAL A 303 -11.64 3.42 -2.63
C VAL A 303 -12.23 3.56 -4.04
N ALA A 304 -11.44 3.43 -5.09
CA ALA A 304 -11.93 3.44 -6.47
C ALA A 304 -12.94 2.29 -6.72
N ALA A 305 -12.69 1.10 -6.18
CA ALA A 305 -13.61 -0.03 -6.28
C ALA A 305 -14.93 0.26 -5.56
N ALA A 306 -14.86 0.77 -4.33
CA ALA A 306 -16.02 1.17 -3.55
C ALA A 306 -16.80 2.34 -4.18
N ALA A 307 -16.14 3.16 -5.02
CA ALA A 307 -16.81 4.21 -5.80
C ALA A 307 -17.68 3.66 -6.95
N THR A 308 -17.54 2.37 -7.29
CA THR A 308 -18.43 1.68 -8.23
C THR A 308 -19.61 0.97 -7.55
N VAL A 309 -19.73 1.06 -6.22
CA VAL A 309 -20.77 0.39 -5.42
C VAL A 309 -21.89 1.37 -5.15
N GLU A 310 -22.96 1.31 -5.94
CA GLU A 310 -24.14 2.18 -5.78
C GLU A 310 -24.75 2.03 -4.38
N GLY A 311 -25.07 3.15 -3.74
CA GLY A 311 -25.60 3.17 -2.38
C GLY A 311 -24.59 2.85 -1.27
N GLY A 312 -23.34 2.48 -1.60
CA GLY A 312 -22.27 2.32 -0.63
C GLY A 312 -21.85 3.64 0.06
N VAL A 313 -21.06 3.54 1.14
CA VAL A 313 -20.63 4.74 1.89
C VAL A 313 -19.72 5.66 1.07
N VAL A 314 -18.95 5.09 0.12
CA VAL A 314 -18.07 5.86 -0.76
C VAL A 314 -18.89 6.65 -1.78
N THR A 315 -19.80 6.01 -2.51
CA THR A 315 -20.66 6.69 -3.49
C THR A 315 -21.60 7.71 -2.86
N THR A 316 -22.08 7.45 -1.65
CA THR A 316 -22.93 8.40 -0.89
C THR A 316 -22.18 9.68 -0.50
N ASN A 317 -20.87 9.60 -0.28
CA ASN A 317 -20.06 10.74 0.14
C ASN A 317 -19.31 11.41 -1.02
N ALA A 318 -19.05 10.69 -2.11
CA ALA A 318 -18.26 11.19 -3.22
C ALA A 318 -19.05 12.15 -4.14
N ARG A 319 -18.36 13.15 -4.69
CA ARG A 319 -18.84 14.01 -5.78
C ARG A 319 -18.34 13.48 -7.11
N ILE A 320 -18.85 12.31 -7.55
CA ILE A 320 -18.40 11.68 -8.78
C ILE A 320 -19.01 12.43 -9.97
N GLY A 321 -18.24 13.35 -10.56
CA GLY A 321 -18.69 14.19 -11.67
C GLY A 321 -18.24 13.73 -13.06
N TRP A 322 -17.31 12.77 -13.15
CA TRP A 322 -16.58 12.49 -14.39
C TRP A 322 -16.34 10.98 -14.58
N PRO A 323 -16.56 10.43 -15.78
CA PRO A 323 -16.25 9.04 -16.04
C PRO A 323 -14.73 8.81 -16.03
N GLY A 324 -14.30 7.77 -15.31
CA GLY A 324 -12.96 7.20 -15.43
C GLY A 324 -11.85 7.86 -14.61
N SER A 325 -12.17 8.81 -13.71
CA SER A 325 -11.19 9.37 -12.77
C SER A 325 -11.81 9.66 -11.40
N LEU A 326 -11.03 9.49 -10.33
CA LEU A 326 -11.43 9.80 -8.96
C LEU A 326 -10.30 10.54 -8.24
N ARG A 327 -10.61 11.71 -7.69
CA ARG A 327 -9.68 12.52 -6.89
C ARG A 327 -9.92 12.28 -5.41
N ILE A 328 -8.94 11.68 -4.73
CA ILE A 328 -9.01 11.29 -3.33
C ILE A 328 -8.27 12.33 -2.48
N GLY A 329 -8.99 13.07 -1.64
CA GLY A 329 -8.42 13.97 -0.65
C GLY A 329 -7.84 13.20 0.54
N THR A 330 -6.53 13.27 0.72
CA THR A 330 -5.79 12.58 1.79
C THR A 330 -5.15 13.58 2.76
N ALA A 331 -4.62 13.11 3.89
CA ALA A 331 -3.87 13.97 4.82
C ALA A 331 -2.67 14.69 4.18
N ALA A 332 -2.13 14.16 3.07
CA ALA A 332 -0.98 14.70 2.35
C ALA A 332 -1.36 15.53 1.10
N GLY A 333 -2.64 15.75 0.84
CA GLY A 333 -3.12 16.39 -0.38
C GLY A 333 -3.95 15.46 -1.26
N VAL A 334 -4.17 15.85 -2.51
CA VAL A 334 -5.05 15.13 -3.44
C VAL A 334 -4.28 14.06 -4.20
N LEU A 335 -4.94 12.92 -4.37
CA LEU A 335 -4.48 11.81 -5.18
C LEU A 335 -5.44 11.60 -6.36
N ASP A 336 -4.95 11.78 -7.58
CA ASP A 336 -5.64 11.37 -8.80
C ASP A 336 -5.52 9.86 -9.03
N VAL A 337 -6.66 9.25 -9.34
CA VAL A 337 -6.80 7.83 -9.69
C VAL A 337 -7.56 7.75 -11.00
N ASP A 338 -6.93 7.24 -12.06
CA ASP A 338 -7.62 6.92 -13.30
C ASP A 338 -8.13 5.49 -13.21
N TYR A 339 -9.30 5.21 -13.77
CA TYR A 339 -9.83 3.86 -13.81
C TYR A 339 -10.68 3.61 -15.04
N THR A 340 -10.72 2.36 -15.47
CA THR A 340 -11.63 1.88 -16.51
C THR A 340 -12.54 0.82 -15.91
N VAL A 341 -13.80 0.83 -16.33
CA VAL A 341 -14.76 -0.22 -16.00
C VAL A 341 -15.05 -1.07 -17.23
N ASP A 342 -15.39 -2.34 -17.02
CA ASP A 342 -15.90 -3.21 -18.07
C ASP A 342 -17.39 -2.93 -18.37
N HIS A 343 -17.97 -3.74 -19.25
CA HIS A 343 -19.37 -3.65 -19.63
C HIS A 343 -20.38 -3.87 -18.49
N ASP A 344 -19.97 -4.53 -17.40
CA ASP A 344 -20.78 -4.81 -16.21
C ASP A 344 -20.53 -3.77 -15.09
N GLY A 345 -19.75 -2.73 -15.39
CA GLY A 345 -19.41 -1.65 -14.45
C GLY A 345 -18.45 -2.10 -13.35
N LEU A 346 -17.71 -3.20 -13.55
CA LEU A 346 -16.64 -3.66 -12.66
C LEU A 346 -15.33 -3.00 -13.06
N LEU A 347 -14.46 -2.71 -12.09
CA LEU A 347 -13.13 -2.17 -12.40
C LEU A 347 -12.29 -3.16 -13.21
N HIS A 348 -11.92 -2.74 -14.42
CA HIS A 348 -10.98 -3.45 -15.27
C HIS A 348 -9.54 -3.00 -15.03
N ALA A 349 -9.32 -1.70 -14.84
CA ALA A 349 -8.00 -1.17 -14.55
C ALA A 349 -8.07 0.04 -13.60
N VAL A 350 -7.07 0.18 -12.73
CA VAL A 350 -6.89 1.36 -11.90
C VAL A 350 -5.45 1.83 -12.01
N THR A 351 -5.22 3.00 -12.57
CA THR A 351 -3.92 3.61 -12.79
C THR A 351 -3.69 4.75 -11.82
N LEU A 352 -2.52 4.72 -11.16
CA LEU A 352 -2.11 5.74 -10.20
C LEU A 352 -0.74 6.28 -10.60
N HIS A 353 -0.63 7.61 -10.69
CA HIS A 353 0.61 8.28 -11.09
C HIS A 353 1.45 8.62 -9.87
N ARG A 354 2.71 8.22 -9.86
CA ARG A 354 3.64 8.48 -8.74
C ARG A 354 4.99 8.97 -9.23
N ALA A 355 5.75 9.55 -8.32
CA ALA A 355 7.16 9.80 -8.52
C ALA A 355 8.01 8.86 -7.68
N VAL A 356 9.07 8.34 -8.31
CA VAL A 356 9.97 7.34 -7.75
C VAL A 356 11.41 7.84 -7.80
N ARG A 357 12.21 7.56 -6.78
CA ARG A 357 13.64 7.91 -6.77
C ARG A 357 14.47 6.79 -6.17
N ARG A 358 15.55 6.42 -6.85
CA ARG A 358 16.63 5.63 -6.24
C ARG A 358 17.41 6.52 -5.27
N ILE A 359 17.47 6.13 -4.00
CA ILE A 359 18.19 6.89 -2.96
C ILE A 359 19.62 6.38 -2.86
N ALA A 360 19.81 5.05 -2.76
CA ALA A 360 21.10 4.43 -2.61
C ALA A 360 21.09 2.98 -3.11
N THR A 361 22.25 2.47 -3.46
CA THR A 361 22.54 1.03 -3.53
C THR A 361 23.63 0.76 -2.51
N ALA A 362 23.43 -0.23 -1.64
CA ALA A 362 24.30 -0.48 -0.51
C ALA A 362 24.48 -1.97 -0.23
N ASP A 363 25.63 -2.30 0.34
CA ASP A 363 25.89 -3.59 0.97
C ASP A 363 25.49 -3.50 2.45
N LEU A 364 24.57 -4.37 2.88
CA LEU A 364 24.09 -4.45 4.25
C LEU A 364 24.82 -5.58 4.97
N PHE A 365 25.46 -5.28 6.10
CA PHE A 365 26.13 -6.29 6.92
C PHE A 365 25.13 -6.86 7.92
N VAL A 366 24.55 -8.01 7.57
CA VAL A 366 23.47 -8.62 8.35
C VAL A 366 24.04 -9.66 9.29
N VAL A 367 23.75 -9.52 10.58
CA VAL A 367 24.02 -10.54 11.59
C VAL A 367 22.72 -11.28 11.85
N PRO A 368 22.48 -12.45 11.24
CA PRO A 368 21.29 -13.24 11.55
C PRO A 368 21.33 -13.60 13.03
N MET A 369 20.29 -13.19 13.75
CA MET A 369 20.19 -13.51 15.17
C MET A 369 19.73 -14.96 15.31
N PRO A 370 20.34 -15.77 16.21
CA PRO A 370 19.82 -17.10 16.50
C PRO A 370 18.35 -16.97 16.92
N ALA A 371 17.51 -17.90 16.47
CA ALA A 371 16.14 -18.01 16.95
C ALA A 371 16.17 -17.98 18.49
N LEU A 372 15.58 -16.95 19.10
CA LEU A 372 15.45 -16.87 20.54
C LEU A 372 14.53 -18.03 20.98
N VAL A 373 15.14 -19.13 21.40
CA VAL A 373 14.46 -20.17 22.18
C VAL A 373 13.88 -19.47 23.40
N GLY A 374 12.57 -19.63 23.58
CA GLY A 374 11.72 -18.78 24.41
C GLY A 374 12.29 -18.42 25.77
N ALA A 375 12.35 -17.12 26.04
CA ALA A 375 12.33 -16.61 27.40
C ALA A 375 10.92 -16.06 27.64
N HIS A 376 10.07 -16.86 28.30
CA HIS A 376 9.10 -16.45 29.32
C HIS A 376 8.34 -17.69 29.82
N SER A 377 9.04 -18.47 30.65
CA SER A 377 8.45 -19.24 31.73
C SER A 377 9.10 -18.76 33.03
N ALA A 378 8.45 -17.79 33.67
CA ALA A 378 8.48 -17.49 35.10
C ALA A 378 7.33 -16.55 35.42
#